data_AF-T1I0P3-F1
#
_entry.id   AF-T1I0P3-F1
#
_cell.length_a   1.000
_cell.length_b   1.000
_cell.length_c   1.000
_cell.angle_alpha   90.00
_cell.angle_beta   90.00
_cell.angle_gamma   90.00
#
_symmetry.space_group_name_H-M   'P 1'
#
loop_
_entity.id
_entity.type
_entity.pdbx_description
1 polymer ?
#
loop_
_entity_poly.entity_id
_entity_poly.type
_entity_poly.pdbx_seq_one_letter_code
_entity_poly.pdbx_strand_id
1 'polypeptide(L)'
;MNKVTDKFKRPFKKRHSSVYHQPQNRVNKYLSQAIEARSVDREKSEHVSLISLAFKDSSKESQVVLMLLLAVRLRWIMWDISQSFILRLAITVFTIILIYTVAQVNVFTCRVETGCPRLNSTVTWSDHRLCPLPQYIAASCCLGYLSVAIFLRLPTLVKCTLLALMALVYVLLIEVSHKPIFNCYDTRVQSSVPTHVISIVYILMFLLAVAIHGRHVEWTARLDFLWQIQVKSTVI
;
A
#
# COMPACT_ATOMS: atom_id res chain seq x y z
N MET A 1 83.70 -6.30 3.79
CA MET A 1 83.78 -4.95 3.19
C MET A 1 83.11 -4.98 1.82
N ASN A 2 82.52 -3.87 1.37
CA ASN A 2 82.02 -3.57 0.01
C ASN A 2 80.70 -4.19 -0.52
N LYS A 3 79.60 -3.48 -0.19
CA LYS A 3 78.56 -2.90 -1.08
C LYS A 3 78.75 -3.02 -2.62
N VAL A 4 77.72 -3.42 -3.39
CA VAL A 4 76.71 -2.61 -4.17
C VAL A 4 77.25 -1.98 -5.47
N THR A 5 76.74 -2.29 -6.68
CA THR A 5 75.61 -1.64 -7.44
C THR A 5 75.07 -2.56 -8.58
N ASP A 6 73.95 -2.35 -9.31
CA ASP A 6 72.68 -1.59 -9.14
C ASP A 6 71.53 -2.21 -10.01
N LYS A 7 71.50 -2.01 -11.35
CA LYS A 7 70.37 -2.35 -12.26
C LYS A 7 70.78 -2.50 -13.74
N PHE A 8 70.12 -3.39 -14.52
CA PHE A 8 69.33 -2.96 -15.70
C PHE A 8 68.38 -4.03 -16.32
N LYS A 9 67.15 -3.58 -16.63
CA LYS A 9 66.09 -4.04 -17.56
C LYS A 9 65.95 -5.51 -18.05
N ARG A 10 64.71 -6.01 -17.91
CA ARG A 10 64.08 -7.16 -18.61
C ARG A 10 63.95 -6.91 -20.14
N PRO A 11 63.65 -7.94 -20.97
CA PRO A 11 62.23 -8.17 -21.33
C PRO A 11 61.77 -9.63 -21.63
N PHE A 12 60.49 -9.92 -21.33
CA PHE A 12 59.52 -10.75 -22.10
C PHE A 12 59.83 -12.21 -22.56
N LYS A 13 59.03 -13.21 -22.08
CA LYS A 13 57.79 -13.74 -22.74
C LYS A 13 57.46 -15.25 -22.53
N LYS A 14 56.52 -15.52 -21.60
CA LYS A 14 55.35 -16.45 -21.67
C LYS A 14 55.49 -17.99 -21.80
N ARG A 15 54.69 -18.65 -20.92
CA ARG A 15 54.01 -19.99 -21.03
C ARG A 15 54.96 -21.20 -20.98
N HIS A 16 54.66 -22.32 -20.30
CA HIS A 16 53.46 -22.83 -19.60
C HIS A 16 53.91 -23.76 -18.42
N SER A 17 53.12 -24.41 -17.55
CA SER A 17 51.70 -24.82 -17.52
C SER A 17 51.11 -24.86 -16.08
N SER A 18 49.88 -25.37 -15.98
CA SER A 18 49.12 -25.95 -14.85
C SER A 18 49.89 -26.97 -13.98
N VAL A 19 49.56 -27.24 -12.71
CA VAL A 19 48.32 -27.85 -12.15
C VAL A 19 48.33 -27.56 -10.62
N TYR A 20 47.25 -27.34 -9.83
CA TYR A 20 45.78 -27.45 -9.96
C TYR A 20 45.08 -26.31 -9.16
N HIS A 21 43.74 -26.33 -9.02
CA HIS A 21 42.99 -25.61 -7.98
C HIS A 21 41.80 -26.46 -7.48
N GLN A 22 41.52 -26.47 -6.18
CA GLN A 22 40.52 -27.34 -5.55
C GLN A 22 39.10 -26.73 -5.61
N PRO A 23 38.04 -27.47 -6.01
CA PRO A 23 36.74 -26.90 -6.40
C PRO A 23 35.70 -26.72 -5.27
N GLN A 24 36.11 -26.55 -4.01
CA GLN A 24 35.17 -26.51 -2.88
C GLN A 24 34.43 -25.17 -2.64
N ASN A 25 34.88 -24.06 -3.24
CA ASN A 25 34.36 -22.73 -2.87
C ASN A 25 32.95 -22.40 -3.40
N ARG A 26 32.54 -22.91 -4.57
CA ARG A 26 31.23 -22.53 -5.15
C ARG A 26 30.07 -23.21 -4.44
N VAL A 27 30.13 -24.53 -4.30
CA VAL A 27 29.06 -25.33 -3.70
C VAL A 27 28.82 -24.94 -2.25
N ASN A 28 29.89 -24.71 -1.47
CA ASN A 28 29.77 -24.24 -0.09
C ASN A 28 29.16 -22.83 0.03
N LYS A 29 29.40 -21.94 -0.96
CA LYS A 29 28.77 -20.62 -1.03
C LYS A 29 27.27 -20.69 -1.35
N TYR A 30 26.85 -21.56 -2.28
CA TYR A 30 25.41 -21.75 -2.52
C TYR A 30 24.72 -22.48 -1.36
N LEU A 31 25.40 -23.41 -0.69
CA LEU A 31 24.88 -24.07 0.51
C LEU A 31 24.66 -23.07 1.65
N SER A 32 25.65 -22.21 1.96
CA SER A 32 25.46 -21.19 3.00
C SER A 32 24.34 -20.21 2.64
N GLN A 33 24.28 -19.71 1.40
CA GLN A 33 23.20 -18.83 0.94
C GLN A 33 21.81 -19.50 0.95
N ALA A 34 21.72 -20.79 0.62
CA ALA A 34 20.46 -21.54 0.65
C ALA A 34 20.05 -22.01 2.06
N ILE A 35 21.00 -22.05 3.00
CA ILE A 35 20.73 -22.25 4.43
C ILE A 35 20.27 -20.92 5.05
N GLU A 36 20.93 -19.81 4.73
CA GLU A 36 20.59 -18.47 5.22
C GLU A 36 19.24 -17.97 4.70
N ALA A 37 18.92 -18.20 3.42
CA ALA A 37 17.57 -17.95 2.89
C ALA A 37 16.51 -18.79 3.63
N ARG A 38 16.80 -20.07 3.89
CA ARG A 38 15.88 -20.95 4.63
C ARG A 38 15.83 -20.67 6.13
N SER A 39 16.85 -20.09 6.77
CA SER A 39 16.78 -19.66 8.16
C SER A 39 15.95 -18.38 8.28
N VAL A 40 16.11 -17.42 7.37
CA VAL A 40 15.30 -16.19 7.33
C VAL A 40 13.82 -16.49 7.07
N ASP A 41 13.50 -17.45 6.19
CA ASP A 41 12.10 -17.85 6.00
C ASP A 41 11.56 -18.75 7.14
N ARG A 42 12.43 -19.52 7.82
CA ARG A 42 12.06 -20.29 9.01
C ARG A 42 11.78 -19.39 10.21
N GLU A 43 12.57 -18.35 10.47
CA GLU A 43 12.31 -17.34 11.50
C GLU A 43 10.99 -16.58 11.25
N LYS A 44 10.65 -16.29 9.99
CA LYS A 44 9.32 -15.74 9.65
C LYS A 44 8.18 -16.74 9.92
N SER A 45 8.42 -18.04 9.68
CA SER A 45 7.40 -19.08 9.86
C SER A 45 7.09 -19.40 11.33
N GLU A 46 8.02 -19.15 12.26
CA GLU A 46 7.85 -19.49 13.67
C GLU A 46 7.18 -18.36 14.50
N HIS A 47 7.07 -17.15 13.94
CA HIS A 47 6.60 -15.96 14.67
C HIS A 47 5.54 -15.08 13.96
N VAL A 48 5.01 -15.47 12.78
CA VAL A 48 3.95 -14.70 12.10
C VAL A 48 2.75 -15.58 11.75
N SER A 49 1.66 -15.46 12.53
CA SER A 49 0.34 -15.88 12.06
C SER A 49 -0.13 -14.88 11.00
N LEU A 50 -0.52 -15.36 9.83
CA LEU A 50 -0.80 -14.51 8.67
C LEU A 50 -2.13 -13.72 8.78
N ILE A 51 -2.93 -13.95 9.83
CA ILE A 51 -4.35 -13.55 9.86
C ILE A 51 -4.78 -12.86 11.18
N SER A 52 -4.16 -13.12 12.33
CA SER A 52 -4.64 -12.56 13.62
C SER A 52 -3.54 -11.96 14.48
N LEU A 53 -3.71 -10.67 14.80
CA LEU A 53 -2.80 -9.84 15.59
C LEU A 53 -3.14 -9.96 17.10
N ALA A 54 -3.05 -11.18 17.63
CA ALA A 54 -3.23 -11.46 19.06
C ALA A 54 -2.35 -12.66 19.48
N PHE A 55 -1.44 -12.44 20.44
CA PHE A 55 -0.69 -13.50 21.11
C PHE A 55 -1.43 -13.93 22.38
N LYS A 56 -1.46 -15.24 22.68
CA LYS A 56 -2.22 -15.82 23.82
C LYS A 56 -1.36 -16.12 25.06
N ASP A 57 -0.10 -15.69 25.10
CA ASP A 57 0.85 -16.14 26.12
C ASP A 57 1.54 -14.98 26.87
N SER A 58 1.22 -14.85 28.16
CA SER A 58 1.71 -13.79 29.05
C SER A 58 3.23 -13.82 29.28
N SER A 59 3.91 -14.93 28.98
CA SER A 59 5.35 -15.08 29.19
C SER A 59 6.19 -14.30 28.16
N LYS A 60 5.64 -14.07 26.96
CA LYS A 60 6.33 -13.38 25.86
C LYS A 60 6.23 -11.85 25.96
N GLU A 61 5.14 -11.34 26.53
CA GLU A 61 4.95 -9.90 26.78
C GLU A 61 6.08 -9.33 27.65
N SER A 62 6.48 -10.03 28.71
CA SER A 62 7.57 -9.59 29.59
C SER A 62 8.93 -9.53 28.89
N GLN A 63 9.21 -10.42 27.93
CA GLN A 63 10.44 -10.33 27.11
C GLN A 63 10.39 -9.13 26.16
N VAL A 64 9.25 -8.88 25.50
CA VAL A 64 9.09 -7.70 24.62
C VAL A 64 9.22 -6.40 25.41
N VAL A 65 8.58 -6.30 26.58
CA VAL A 65 8.69 -5.14 27.48
C VAL A 65 10.12 -4.97 28.01
N LEU A 66 10.81 -6.05 28.37
CA LEU A 66 12.20 -5.99 28.82
C LEU A 66 13.15 -5.54 27.69
N MET A 67 12.98 -6.05 26.48
CA MET A 67 13.74 -5.62 25.29
C MET A 67 13.50 -4.12 24.99
N LEU A 68 12.25 -3.66 25.08
CA LEU A 68 11.90 -2.24 24.91
C LEU A 68 12.54 -1.36 26.01
N LEU A 69 12.49 -1.79 27.28
CA LEU A 69 13.10 -1.07 28.41
C LEU A 69 14.63 -1.03 28.32
N LEU A 70 15.27 -2.11 27.82
CA LEU A 70 16.71 -2.15 27.55
C LEU A 70 17.08 -1.21 26.39
N ALA A 71 16.34 -1.22 25.28
CA ALA A 71 16.59 -0.31 24.15
C ALA A 71 16.48 1.18 24.56
N VAL A 72 15.52 1.51 25.44
CA VAL A 72 15.39 2.84 26.04
C VAL A 72 16.57 3.15 26.98
N ARG A 73 16.95 2.23 27.88
CA ARG A 73 18.05 2.43 28.85
C ARG A 73 19.43 2.55 28.20
N LEU A 74 19.71 1.82 27.13
CA LEU A 74 21.01 1.88 26.45
C LEU A 74 21.19 3.15 25.60
N ARG A 75 20.17 4.02 25.50
CA ARG A 75 20.18 5.25 24.68
C ARG A 75 20.47 4.98 23.19
N TRP A 76 20.20 3.75 22.73
CA TRP A 76 20.26 3.31 21.33
C TRP A 76 19.14 3.91 20.46
N ILE A 77 18.32 4.81 21.01
CA ILE A 77 17.34 5.63 20.30
C ILE A 77 18.05 6.80 19.59
N MET A 78 19.01 6.43 18.75
CA MET A 78 19.44 7.20 17.59
C MET A 78 19.54 6.21 16.45
N TRP A 79 18.54 6.25 15.56
CA TRP A 79 18.57 5.64 14.22
C TRP A 79 18.21 4.14 14.04
N ASP A 80 16.94 3.75 14.24
CA ASP A 80 16.23 3.00 13.15
C ASP A 80 14.67 3.07 13.11
N ILE A 81 14.07 4.15 13.60
CA ILE A 81 12.61 4.36 13.45
C ILE A 81 12.26 4.90 12.04
N SER A 82 13.21 5.45 11.28
CA SER A 82 12.96 5.96 9.92
C SER A 82 13.04 4.89 8.82
N GLN A 83 13.82 3.81 8.99
CA GLN A 83 13.78 2.66 8.07
C GLN A 83 12.63 1.69 8.40
N SER A 84 11.92 1.87 9.52
CA SER A 84 10.80 1.01 9.95
C SER A 84 9.61 0.98 8.96
N PHE A 85 9.21 -0.23 8.55
CA PHE A 85 7.99 -0.49 7.78
C PHE A 85 6.74 0.04 8.49
N ILE A 86 6.69 -0.08 9.83
CA ILE A 86 5.56 0.33 10.67
C ILE A 86 5.30 1.84 10.60
N LEU A 87 6.34 2.68 10.62
CA LEU A 87 6.16 4.14 10.50
C LEU A 87 5.56 4.51 9.13
N ARG A 88 6.05 3.89 8.05
CA ARG A 88 5.53 4.11 6.69
C ARG A 88 4.08 3.64 6.57
N LEU A 89 3.75 2.50 7.17
CA LEU A 89 2.38 1.97 7.26
C LEU A 89 1.45 2.93 8.02
N ALA A 90 1.86 3.38 9.21
CA ALA A 90 1.10 4.31 10.04
C ALA A 90 0.82 5.64 9.33
N ILE A 91 1.82 6.22 8.66
CA ILE A 91 1.66 7.43 7.85
C ILE A 91 0.64 7.16 6.72
N THR A 92 0.75 6.06 5.97
CA THR A 92 -0.23 5.77 4.89
C THR A 92 -1.65 5.60 5.41
N VAL A 93 -1.85 4.87 6.51
CA VAL A 93 -3.17 4.69 7.13
C VAL A 93 -3.74 6.03 7.62
N PHE A 94 -2.92 6.85 8.29
CA PHE A 94 -3.32 8.20 8.73
C PHE A 94 -3.72 9.09 7.55
N THR A 95 -2.94 9.11 6.46
CA THR A 95 -3.28 9.90 5.26
C THR A 95 -4.55 9.42 4.58
N ILE A 96 -4.82 8.11 4.53
CA ILE A 96 -6.07 7.56 3.98
C ILE A 96 -7.26 8.00 4.83
N ILE A 97 -7.16 7.89 6.16
CA ILE A 97 -8.22 8.32 7.08
C ILE A 97 -8.49 9.81 6.90
N LEU A 98 -7.46 10.66 6.83
CA LEU A 98 -7.61 12.10 6.65
C LEU A 98 -8.27 12.46 5.31
N ILE A 99 -7.85 11.84 4.20
CA ILE A 99 -8.47 12.09 2.88
C ILE A 99 -9.93 11.63 2.88
N TYR A 100 -10.22 10.47 3.48
CA TYR A 100 -11.58 9.95 3.58
C TYR A 100 -12.49 10.82 4.45
N THR A 101 -12.04 11.28 5.62
CA THR A 101 -12.85 12.15 6.49
C THR A 101 -13.15 13.49 5.83
N VAL A 102 -12.19 14.10 5.12
CA VAL A 102 -12.43 15.32 4.34
C VAL A 102 -13.46 15.08 3.23
N ALA A 103 -13.34 13.97 2.47
CA ALA A 103 -14.29 13.62 1.42
C ALA A 103 -15.71 13.36 1.97
N GLN A 104 -15.82 12.70 3.14
CA GLN A 104 -17.07 12.44 3.83
C GLN A 104 -17.71 13.73 4.38
N VAL A 105 -16.93 14.59 5.05
CA VAL A 105 -17.44 15.86 5.60
C VAL A 105 -17.94 16.78 4.49
N ASN A 106 -17.25 16.87 3.36
CA ASN A 106 -17.71 17.64 2.20
C ASN A 106 -19.06 17.12 1.67
N VAL A 107 -19.21 15.80 1.53
CA VAL A 107 -20.46 15.18 1.07
C VAL A 107 -21.59 15.31 2.10
N PHE A 108 -21.32 15.13 3.39
CA PHE A 108 -22.31 15.26 4.46
C PHE A 108 -22.76 16.72 4.69
N THR A 109 -21.89 17.68 4.37
CA THR A 109 -22.19 19.11 4.43
C THR A 109 -23.10 19.56 3.29
N CYS A 110 -23.20 18.79 2.19
CA CYS A 110 -24.16 19.07 1.12
C CYS A 110 -25.59 19.22 1.69
N ARG A 111 -26.31 20.19 1.15
CA ARG A 111 -27.75 20.37 1.38
C ARG A 111 -28.52 20.22 0.08
N VAL A 112 -29.69 19.60 0.20
CA VAL A 112 -30.72 19.63 -0.84
C VAL A 112 -31.27 21.04 -0.95
N GLU A 113 -31.57 21.46 -2.17
CA GLU A 113 -32.28 22.72 -2.42
C GLU A 113 -33.72 22.63 -1.90
N THR A 114 -34.16 23.62 -1.13
CA THR A 114 -35.50 23.64 -0.53
C THR A 114 -36.57 23.82 -1.61
N GLY A 115 -37.61 22.98 -1.56
CA GLY A 115 -38.75 23.04 -2.48
C GLY A 115 -38.52 22.50 -3.90
N CYS A 116 -37.31 22.03 -4.24
CA CYS A 116 -36.96 21.48 -5.57
C CYS A 116 -37.52 22.32 -6.74
N PRO A 117 -37.03 23.56 -6.95
CA PRO A 117 -37.53 24.47 -7.99
C PRO A 117 -37.39 23.89 -9.40
N ARG A 118 -37.99 24.50 -10.42
CA ARG A 118 -37.80 24.07 -11.83
C ARG A 118 -36.52 24.68 -12.41
N LEU A 119 -36.02 24.14 -13.52
CA LEU A 119 -34.75 24.56 -14.15
C LEU A 119 -34.71 26.05 -14.55
N ASN A 120 -35.88 26.69 -14.68
CA ASN A 120 -36.04 28.09 -15.09
C ASN A 120 -36.17 29.08 -13.90
N SER A 121 -36.11 28.60 -12.65
CA SER A 121 -36.14 29.48 -11.48
C SER A 121 -34.77 30.14 -11.29
N THR A 122 -34.73 31.47 -11.15
CA THR A 122 -33.52 32.21 -10.74
C THR A 122 -33.23 31.94 -9.27
N VAL A 123 -32.54 30.83 -9.02
CA VAL A 123 -32.01 30.46 -7.71
C VAL A 123 -31.00 31.52 -7.27
N THR A 124 -31.29 32.22 -6.18
CA THR A 124 -30.31 33.06 -5.50
C THR A 124 -29.37 32.14 -4.72
N TRP A 125 -28.19 31.87 -5.28
CA TRP A 125 -27.14 31.03 -4.69
C TRP A 125 -26.51 31.68 -3.45
N SER A 126 -27.27 31.77 -2.35
CA SER A 126 -26.85 32.35 -1.07
C SER A 126 -26.15 31.33 -0.16
N ASP A 127 -26.42 30.03 -0.34
CA ASP A 127 -25.78 28.95 0.43
C ASP A 127 -24.70 28.23 -0.38
N HIS A 128 -23.43 28.45 -0.04
CA HIS A 128 -22.26 27.75 -0.63
C HIS A 128 -22.24 26.22 -0.39
N ARG A 129 -23.23 25.67 0.32
CA ARG A 129 -23.36 24.24 0.67
C ARG A 129 -24.43 23.51 -0.16
N LEU A 130 -25.08 24.19 -1.10
CA LEU A 130 -26.02 23.59 -2.04
C LEU A 130 -25.28 22.66 -3.01
N CYS A 131 -25.79 21.43 -3.17
CA CYS A 131 -25.21 20.45 -4.09
C CYS A 131 -26.23 20.10 -5.19
N PRO A 132 -26.39 20.96 -6.23
CA PRO A 132 -27.40 20.81 -7.28
C PRO A 132 -27.12 19.64 -8.23
N LEU A 133 -25.90 19.09 -8.23
CA LEU A 133 -25.49 17.99 -9.08
C LEU A 133 -25.04 16.78 -8.23
N PRO A 134 -25.84 15.71 -8.11
CA PRO A 134 -25.51 14.56 -7.27
C PRO A 134 -24.28 13.77 -7.76
N GLN A 135 -23.86 13.96 -9.02
CA GLN A 135 -22.65 13.37 -9.59
C GLN A 135 -21.38 13.70 -8.78
N TYR A 136 -21.35 14.86 -8.09
CA TYR A 136 -20.28 15.25 -7.17
C TYR A 136 -20.06 14.23 -6.05
N ILE A 137 -21.12 13.59 -5.55
CA ILE A 137 -21.06 12.60 -4.46
C ILE A 137 -20.28 11.35 -4.94
N ALA A 138 -20.62 10.85 -6.13
CA ALA A 138 -19.91 9.73 -6.74
C ALA A 138 -18.44 10.08 -7.07
N ALA A 139 -18.19 11.29 -7.60
CA ALA A 139 -16.83 11.75 -7.89
C ALA A 139 -15.95 11.84 -6.62
N SER A 140 -16.50 12.38 -5.52
CA SER A 140 -15.83 12.43 -4.20
C SER A 140 -15.47 11.03 -3.70
N CYS A 141 -16.39 10.07 -3.83
CA CYS A 141 -16.15 8.66 -3.51
C CYS A 141 -15.01 8.04 -4.35
N CYS A 142 -14.99 8.29 -5.66
CA CYS A 142 -13.94 7.80 -6.56
C CYS A 142 -12.55 8.36 -6.20
N LEU A 143 -12.46 9.65 -5.86
CA LEU A 143 -11.22 10.26 -5.37
C LEU A 143 -10.74 9.61 -4.06
N GLY A 144 -11.67 9.30 -3.15
CA GLY A 144 -11.41 8.52 -1.93
C GLY A 144 -10.76 7.16 -2.24
N TYR A 145 -11.34 6.37 -3.15
CA TYR A 145 -10.76 5.06 -3.52
C TYR A 145 -9.44 5.19 -4.27
N LEU A 146 -9.25 6.22 -5.09
CA LEU A 146 -7.99 6.46 -5.80
C LEU A 146 -6.84 6.74 -4.81
N SER A 147 -7.09 7.44 -3.70
CA SER A 147 -6.09 7.63 -2.65
C SER A 147 -5.59 6.28 -2.10
N VAL A 148 -6.51 5.36 -1.78
CA VAL A 148 -6.22 3.99 -1.34
C VAL A 148 -5.55 3.17 -2.46
N ALA A 149 -5.88 3.43 -3.73
CA ALA A 149 -5.26 2.80 -4.88
C ALA A 149 -3.75 3.07 -4.96
N ILE A 150 -3.33 4.32 -4.70
CA ILE A 150 -1.95 4.81 -4.84
C ILE A 150 -1.02 4.31 -3.73
N PHE A 151 -1.52 3.98 -2.55
CA PHE A 151 -0.68 3.44 -1.46
C PHE A 151 -0.39 1.95 -1.62
N LEU A 152 0.58 1.63 -2.49
CA LEU A 152 1.06 0.27 -2.81
C LEU A 152 1.65 -0.53 -1.61
N ARG A 153 1.81 0.09 -0.44
CA ARG A 153 2.51 -0.51 0.73
C ARG A 153 1.59 -1.36 1.63
N LEU A 154 0.28 -1.32 1.41
CA LEU A 154 -0.70 -2.13 2.11
C LEU A 154 -0.88 -3.49 1.40
N PRO A 155 -0.98 -4.62 2.12
CA PRO A 155 -1.30 -5.90 1.50
C PRO A 155 -2.70 -5.87 0.86
N THR A 156 -2.86 -6.48 -0.31
CA THR A 156 -4.09 -6.32 -1.12
C THR A 156 -5.35 -6.74 -0.38
N LEU A 157 -5.29 -7.75 0.50
CA LEU A 157 -6.45 -8.16 1.31
C LEU A 157 -6.96 -7.02 2.22
N VAL A 158 -6.08 -6.35 2.96
CA VAL A 158 -6.44 -5.22 3.85
C VAL A 158 -6.95 -4.04 3.02
N LYS A 159 -6.35 -3.81 1.85
CA LYS A 159 -6.81 -2.78 0.92
C LYS A 159 -8.23 -3.05 0.42
N CYS A 160 -8.55 -4.30 0.05
CA CYS A 160 -9.89 -4.69 -0.36
C CYS A 160 -10.92 -4.59 0.77
N THR A 161 -10.59 -4.99 2.00
CA THR A 161 -11.51 -4.85 3.15
C THR A 161 -11.77 -3.39 3.49
N LEU A 162 -10.74 -2.53 3.43
CA LEU A 162 -10.87 -1.09 3.66
C LEU A 162 -11.76 -0.43 2.60
N LEU A 163 -11.55 -0.73 1.31
CA LEU A 163 -12.39 -0.24 0.21
C LEU A 163 -13.85 -0.70 0.35
N ALA A 164 -14.08 -1.95 0.73
CA ALA A 164 -15.42 -2.48 0.95
C ALA A 164 -16.15 -1.77 2.11
N LEU A 165 -15.45 -1.49 3.22
CA LEU A 165 -15.99 -0.71 4.33
C LEU A 165 -16.34 0.72 3.90
N MET A 166 -15.43 1.40 3.19
CA MET A 166 -15.67 2.76 2.67
C MET A 166 -16.87 2.79 1.72
N ALA A 167 -17.03 1.77 0.88
CA ALA A 167 -18.17 1.64 -0.03
C ALA A 167 -19.49 1.42 0.67
N LEU A 168 -19.53 0.56 1.69
CA LEU A 168 -20.73 0.36 2.50
C LEU A 168 -21.20 1.69 3.10
N VAL A 169 -20.30 2.49 3.66
CA VAL A 169 -20.63 3.82 4.22
C VAL A 169 -21.14 4.78 3.14
N TYR A 170 -20.51 4.85 1.96
CA TYR A 170 -20.98 5.72 0.87
C TYR A 170 -22.36 5.29 0.33
N VAL A 171 -22.64 3.99 0.19
CA VAL A 171 -23.95 3.48 -0.24
C VAL A 171 -25.03 3.80 0.80
N LEU A 172 -24.74 3.57 2.09
CA LEU A 172 -25.66 3.93 3.19
C LEU A 172 -25.94 5.45 3.24
N LEU A 173 -24.92 6.28 3.03
CA LEU A 173 -25.08 7.74 2.96
C LEU A 173 -26.02 8.15 1.80
N ILE A 174 -25.87 7.53 0.63
CA ILE A 174 -26.73 7.78 -0.53
C ILE A 174 -28.18 7.38 -0.24
N GLU A 175 -28.41 6.16 0.25
CA GLU A 175 -29.77 5.63 0.49
C GLU A 175 -30.50 6.30 1.66
N VAL A 176 -29.80 6.58 2.77
CA VAL A 176 -30.43 7.08 4.00
C VAL A 176 -30.51 8.61 4.03
N SER A 177 -29.43 9.31 3.65
CA SER A 177 -29.32 10.76 3.82
C SER A 177 -29.58 11.54 2.53
N HIS A 178 -29.02 11.10 1.40
CA HIS A 178 -28.98 11.92 0.18
C HIS A 178 -30.06 11.56 -0.85
N LYS A 179 -30.87 10.52 -0.62
CA LYS A 179 -32.04 10.12 -1.42
C LYS A 179 -32.93 11.28 -1.93
N PRO A 180 -33.31 12.30 -1.13
CA PRO A 180 -34.09 13.44 -1.64
C PRO A 180 -33.34 14.29 -2.69
N ILE A 181 -31.99 14.38 -2.63
CA ILE A 181 -31.18 15.11 -3.62
C ILE A 181 -31.24 14.40 -4.97
N PHE A 182 -31.06 13.08 -4.98
CA PHE A 182 -31.18 12.27 -6.18
C PHE A 182 -32.61 12.33 -6.76
N ASN A 183 -33.65 12.22 -5.93
CA ASN A 183 -35.04 12.26 -6.40
C ASN A 183 -35.44 13.65 -6.97
N CYS A 184 -34.95 14.75 -6.38
CA CYS A 184 -35.13 16.08 -6.95
C CYS A 184 -34.43 16.20 -8.31
N TYR A 185 -33.19 15.72 -8.43
CA TYR A 185 -32.45 15.69 -9.70
C TYR A 185 -33.15 14.84 -10.77
N ASP A 186 -33.63 13.64 -10.42
CA ASP A 186 -34.40 12.75 -11.30
C ASP A 186 -35.67 13.46 -11.83
N THR A 187 -36.36 14.21 -10.96
CA THR A 187 -37.53 15.02 -11.33
C THR A 187 -37.18 16.17 -12.29
N ARG A 188 -36.02 16.84 -12.08
CA ARG A 188 -35.54 17.94 -12.94
C ARG A 188 -35.16 17.47 -14.34
N VAL A 189 -34.52 16.30 -14.43
CA VAL A 189 -33.98 15.74 -15.69
C VAL A 189 -34.99 14.83 -16.40
N GLN A 190 -36.08 14.44 -15.72
CA GLN A 190 -37.06 13.45 -16.20
C GLN A 190 -36.38 12.11 -16.55
N SER A 191 -35.54 11.61 -15.64
CA SER A 191 -34.82 10.36 -15.85
C SER A 191 -35.75 9.15 -15.73
N SER A 192 -35.75 8.27 -16.74
CA SER A 192 -36.47 6.99 -16.72
C SER A 192 -35.89 5.97 -15.73
N VAL A 193 -34.63 6.15 -15.31
CA VAL A 193 -33.93 5.28 -14.36
C VAL A 193 -33.42 6.13 -13.19
N PRO A 194 -33.70 5.77 -11.92
CA PRO A 194 -33.31 6.60 -10.78
C PRO A 194 -31.79 6.80 -10.68
N THR A 195 -31.33 8.04 -10.58
CA THR A 195 -29.89 8.37 -10.60
C THR A 195 -29.16 7.84 -9.37
N HIS A 196 -29.84 7.62 -8.24
CA HIS A 196 -29.23 7.01 -7.06
C HIS A 196 -28.74 5.57 -7.34
N VAL A 197 -29.53 4.76 -8.07
CA VAL A 197 -29.14 3.40 -8.47
C VAL A 197 -27.95 3.43 -9.41
N ILE A 198 -27.99 4.32 -10.42
CA ILE A 198 -26.88 4.53 -11.37
C ILE A 198 -25.59 4.91 -10.62
N SER A 199 -25.68 5.82 -9.64
CA SER A 199 -24.57 6.24 -8.79
C SER A 199 -23.98 5.08 -7.99
N ILE A 200 -24.82 4.23 -7.37
CA ILE A 200 -24.37 3.04 -6.63
C ILE A 200 -23.65 2.06 -7.57
N VAL A 201 -24.18 1.81 -8.78
CA VAL A 201 -23.53 0.94 -9.78
C VAL A 201 -22.17 1.49 -10.19
N TYR A 202 -22.02 2.80 -10.42
CA TYR A 202 -20.71 3.40 -10.70
C TYR A 202 -19.71 3.23 -9.54
N ILE A 203 -20.15 3.43 -8.29
CA ILE A 203 -19.30 3.25 -7.10
C ILE A 203 -18.81 1.80 -7.00
N LEU A 204 -19.69 0.81 -7.23
CA LEU A 204 -19.33 -0.61 -7.19
C LEU A 204 -18.40 -1.00 -8.35
N MET A 205 -18.66 -0.54 -9.58
CA MET A 205 -17.76 -0.78 -10.71
C MET A 205 -16.37 -0.18 -10.47
N PHE A 206 -16.29 1.04 -9.92
CA PHE A 206 -15.01 1.68 -9.63
C PHE A 206 -14.25 1.00 -8.49
N LEU A 207 -14.96 0.51 -7.44
CA LEU A 207 -14.36 -0.32 -6.40
C LEU A 207 -13.74 -1.60 -6.98
N LEU A 208 -14.48 -2.31 -7.85
CA LEU A 208 -13.98 -3.52 -8.51
C LEU A 208 -12.75 -3.21 -9.38
N ALA A 209 -12.78 -2.13 -10.16
CA ALA A 209 -11.64 -1.69 -10.96
C ALA A 209 -10.39 -1.40 -10.10
N VAL A 210 -10.54 -0.68 -8.98
CA VAL A 210 -9.45 -0.39 -8.05
C VAL A 210 -8.93 -1.65 -7.35
N ALA A 211 -9.81 -2.58 -6.97
CA ALA A 211 -9.42 -3.86 -6.36
C ALA A 211 -8.65 -4.76 -7.34
N ILE A 212 -9.14 -4.88 -8.58
CA ILE A 212 -8.47 -5.62 -9.67
C ILE A 212 -7.10 -4.98 -9.98
N HIS A 213 -7.03 -3.65 -10.10
CA HIS A 213 -5.78 -2.93 -10.31
C HIS A 213 -4.78 -3.17 -9.15
N GLY A 214 -5.25 -3.12 -7.89
CA GLY A 214 -4.43 -3.44 -6.72
C GLY A 214 -3.83 -4.85 -6.78
N ARG A 215 -4.67 -5.86 -7.09
CA ARG A 215 -4.25 -7.25 -7.27
C ARG A 215 -3.27 -7.42 -8.44
N HIS A 216 -3.48 -6.71 -9.56
CA HIS A 216 -2.59 -6.73 -10.71
C HIS A 216 -1.20 -6.16 -10.36
N VAL A 217 -1.14 -5.04 -9.65
CA VAL A 217 0.11 -4.43 -9.17
C VAL A 217 0.86 -5.38 -8.21
N GLU A 218 0.17 -6.02 -7.27
CA GLU A 218 0.78 -7.01 -6.36
C GLU A 218 1.34 -8.22 -7.12
N TRP A 219 0.60 -8.72 -8.12
CA TRP A 219 1.04 -9.83 -8.98
C TRP A 219 2.30 -9.48 -9.77
N THR A 220 2.32 -8.32 -10.42
CA THR A 220 3.48 -7.83 -11.20
C THR A 220 4.71 -7.63 -10.32
N ALA A 221 4.56 -7.09 -9.10
CA ALA A 221 5.66 -6.93 -8.14
C ALA A 221 6.24 -8.28 -7.68
N ARG A 222 5.39 -9.32 -7.51
CA ARG A 222 5.85 -10.68 -7.19
C ARG A 222 6.58 -11.34 -8.35
N LEU A 223 6.10 -11.16 -9.59
CA LEU A 223 6.79 -11.67 -10.77
C LEU A 223 8.17 -11.03 -10.94
N ASP A 224 8.28 -9.70 -10.84
CA ASP A 224 9.58 -9.01 -10.93
C ASP A 224 10.59 -9.56 -9.91
N PHE A 225 10.18 -9.72 -8.66
CA PHE A 225 11.02 -10.33 -7.62
C PHE A 225 11.54 -11.73 -7.99
N LEU A 226 10.71 -12.59 -8.61
CA LEU A 226 11.12 -13.91 -9.07
C LEU A 226 12.12 -13.84 -10.24
N TRP A 227 11.88 -12.97 -11.23
CA TRP A 227 12.81 -12.74 -12.34
C TRP A 227 14.18 -12.24 -11.84
N GLN A 228 14.19 -11.33 -10.86
CA GLN A 228 15.41 -10.81 -10.24
C GLN A 228 16.22 -11.91 -9.52
N ILE A 229 15.57 -12.94 -8.95
CA ILE A 229 16.25 -14.11 -8.38
C ILE A 229 16.85 -14.97 -9.49
N GLN A 230 16.07 -15.26 -10.55
CA GLN A 230 16.52 -16.13 -11.64
C GLN A 230 17.74 -15.56 -12.38
N VAL A 231 17.74 -14.27 -12.72
CA VAL A 231 18.89 -13.60 -13.35
C VAL A 231 20.15 -13.70 -12.48
N LYS A 232 20.03 -13.51 -11.15
CA LYS A 232 21.15 -13.63 -10.21
C LYS A 232 21.69 -15.06 -10.11
N SER A 233 20.86 -16.08 -10.34
CA SER A 233 21.30 -17.48 -10.37
C SER A 233 22.04 -17.87 -11.66
N THR A 234 21.63 -17.32 -12.82
CA THR A 234 22.22 -17.66 -14.13
C THR A 234 23.55 -16.95 -14.40
N VAL A 235 23.79 -15.78 -13.79
CA VAL A 235 25.02 -14.98 -13.98
C VAL A 235 26.18 -15.47 -13.08
N ILE A 236 25.97 -16.54 -12.29
CA ILE A 236 26.99 -17.20 -11.46
C ILE A 236 27.14 -18.65 -11.89
#